data_AF-A0A6I9N6X7-F1
#
_entry.id   AF-A0A6I9N6X7-F1
#
_cell.length_a   1.000
_cell.length_b   1.000
_cell.length_c   1.000
_cell.angle_alpha   90.00
_cell.angle_beta   90.00
_cell.angle_gamma   90.00
#
_symmetry.space_group_name_H-M   'P 1'
#
loop_
_entity.id
_entity.type
_entity.pdbx_description
1 polymer ?
#
loop_
_entity_poly.entity_id
_entity_poly.type
_entity_poly.pdbx_seq_one_letter_code
_entity_poly.pdbx_strand_id
1 'polypeptide(L)'
;MYERFYSPNLMALASSQVGEDSLSHQPDLAIGVHLMDRYTFYLLEFLEDIHPASKSNMNDLFKVCPKSQCVSTPGHRTDLFLRDPGSVLITDFFGSVRKIEITMETINLTDPIQQVELREVMFKVDWGQPACIKT
;
A
#
# COMPACT_ATOMS: atom_id res chain seq x y z
N MET A 1 -6.28 16.51 5.08
CA MET A 1 -5.87 15.09 5.27
C MET A 1 -4.57 14.74 4.55
N TYR A 2 -4.44 15.06 3.25
CA TYR A 2 -3.25 14.68 2.47
C TYR A 2 -2.29 15.83 2.14
N GLU A 3 -2.37 16.96 2.84
CA GLU A 3 -1.73 18.24 2.47
C GLU A 3 -0.21 18.17 2.34
N ARG A 4 0.45 17.26 3.06
CA ARG A 4 1.91 17.14 3.10
C ARG A 4 2.48 16.06 2.20
N PHE A 5 1.64 15.37 1.44
CA PHE A 5 2.10 14.42 0.43
C PHE A 5 2.44 15.17 -0.85
N TYR A 6 3.72 15.09 -1.25
CA TYR A 6 4.25 15.74 -2.45
C TYR A 6 5.16 14.81 -3.28
N SER A 7 5.57 13.67 -2.73
CA SER A 7 6.43 12.73 -3.46
C SER A 7 5.64 12.06 -4.59
N PRO A 8 6.24 11.92 -5.80
CA PRO A 8 5.61 11.22 -6.89
C PRO A 8 5.50 9.71 -6.62
N ASN A 9 4.62 9.04 -7.36
CA ASN A 9 4.33 7.61 -7.26
C ASN A 9 3.78 7.18 -5.89
N LEU A 10 3.01 8.06 -5.25
CA LEU A 10 2.38 7.81 -3.96
C LEU A 10 0.86 7.71 -4.11
N MET A 11 0.28 6.70 -3.49
CA MET A 11 -1.16 6.60 -3.25
C MET A 11 -1.40 6.65 -1.74
N ALA A 12 -2.42 7.38 -1.31
CA ALA A 12 -2.77 7.47 0.11
C ALA A 12 -4.21 7.06 0.35
N LEU A 13 -4.45 6.38 1.47
CA LEU A 13 -5.75 5.93 1.95
C LEU A 13 -5.97 6.46 3.36
N ALA A 14 -7.22 6.65 3.75
CA ALA A 14 -7.58 7.01 5.11
C ALA A 14 -8.97 6.51 5.50
N SER A 15 -9.17 6.30 6.79
CA SER A 15 -10.38 5.73 7.36
C SER A 15 -11.55 6.71 7.52
N SER A 16 -11.30 8.02 7.52
CA SER A 16 -12.31 9.07 7.66
C SER A 16 -11.89 10.34 6.88
N GLN A 17 -12.78 11.32 6.73
CA GLN A 17 -12.38 12.64 6.22
C GLN A 17 -11.93 13.59 7.34
N VAL A 18 -11.35 14.73 6.97
CA VAL A 18 -11.08 15.80 7.95
C VAL A 18 -12.39 16.24 8.60
N GLY A 19 -12.43 16.23 9.93
CA GLY A 19 -13.63 16.56 10.70
C GLY A 19 -14.54 15.37 11.01
N GLU A 20 -14.16 14.16 10.60
CA GLU A 20 -14.81 12.91 10.99
C GLU A 20 -13.84 12.04 11.81
N ASP A 21 -14.37 11.33 12.81
CA ASP A 21 -13.61 10.36 13.58
C ASP A 21 -13.59 9.00 12.89
N SER A 22 -12.49 8.25 13.06
CA SER A 22 -12.49 6.82 12.78
C SER A 22 -13.12 6.07 13.95
N LEU A 23 -14.01 5.14 13.66
CA LEU A 23 -14.81 4.46 14.69
C LEU A 23 -14.35 3.03 14.93
N SER A 24 -14.56 2.57 16.17
CA SER A 24 -14.23 1.22 16.61
C SER A 24 -15.24 0.16 16.14
N HIS A 25 -14.78 -1.09 16.10
CA HIS A 25 -15.48 -2.31 15.72
C HIS A 25 -15.26 -3.40 16.79
N GLN A 26 -16.07 -4.46 16.75
CA GLN A 26 -15.96 -5.65 17.61
C GLN A 26 -15.73 -5.34 19.11
N PRO A 27 -16.77 -4.87 19.84
CA PRO A 27 -16.68 -4.69 21.28
C PRO A 27 -16.58 -6.05 22.00
N ASP A 28 -15.62 -6.19 22.90
CA ASP A 28 -15.53 -7.29 23.85
C ASP A 28 -16.19 -6.86 25.17
N LEU A 29 -17.33 -7.47 25.51
CA LEU A 29 -18.09 -7.15 26.72
C LEU A 29 -17.45 -7.69 28.01
N ALA A 30 -16.64 -8.74 27.92
CA ALA A 30 -15.97 -9.30 29.10
C ALA A 30 -14.82 -8.40 29.57
N ILE A 31 -14.13 -7.75 28.63
CA ILE A 31 -13.01 -6.85 28.91
C ILE A 31 -13.47 -5.38 28.93
N GLY A 32 -14.53 -5.03 28.19
CA GLY A 32 -15.05 -3.66 28.08
C GLY A 32 -14.26 -2.79 27.11
N VAL A 33 -13.59 -3.38 26.11
CA VAL A 33 -12.77 -2.67 25.12
C VAL A 33 -13.19 -3.01 23.71
N HIS A 34 -12.87 -2.13 22.77
CA HIS A 34 -12.96 -2.42 21.34
C HIS A 34 -11.64 -2.97 20.84
N LEU A 35 -11.70 -4.03 20.02
CA LEU A 35 -10.51 -4.74 19.57
C LEU A 35 -9.91 -4.15 18.29
N MET A 36 -10.73 -3.55 17.43
CA MET A 36 -10.31 -3.08 16.11
C MET A 36 -11.04 -1.81 15.70
N ASP A 37 -10.50 -1.12 14.69
CA ASP A 37 -11.19 -0.02 14.00
C ASP A 37 -12.01 -0.56 12.83
N ARG A 38 -13.15 0.07 12.51
CA ARG A 38 -14.05 -0.36 11.42
C ARG A 38 -13.36 -0.43 10.07
N TYR A 39 -12.64 0.63 9.69
CA TYR A 39 -11.94 0.65 8.40
C TYR A 39 -10.90 -0.47 8.32
N THR A 40 -10.12 -0.66 9.38
CA THR A 40 -9.11 -1.71 9.46
C THR A 40 -9.73 -3.09 9.38
N PHE A 41 -10.87 -3.33 10.04
CA PHE A 41 -11.60 -4.59 9.96
C PHE A 41 -11.96 -4.95 8.50
N TYR A 42 -12.67 -4.07 7.80
CA TYR A 42 -13.10 -4.34 6.42
C TYR A 42 -11.94 -4.36 5.42
N LEU A 43 -10.89 -3.56 5.66
CA LEU A 43 -9.67 -3.61 4.87
C LEU A 43 -8.97 -4.97 5.00
N LEU A 44 -8.84 -5.49 6.23
CA LEU A 44 -8.22 -6.79 6.47
C LEU A 44 -9.08 -7.93 5.95
N GLU A 45 -10.39 -7.90 6.15
CA GLU A 45 -11.34 -8.87 5.58
C GLU A 45 -11.18 -8.94 4.05
N PHE A 46 -11.08 -7.80 3.38
CA PHE A 46 -10.81 -7.77 1.94
C PHE A 46 -9.45 -8.37 1.57
N LEU A 47 -8.39 -8.09 2.34
CA LEU A 47 -7.04 -8.57 2.06
C LEU A 47 -6.86 -10.07 2.36
N GLU A 48 -7.64 -10.65 3.27
CA GLU A 48 -7.64 -12.09 3.56
C GLU A 48 -8.05 -12.92 2.33
N ASP A 49 -8.95 -12.39 1.50
CA ASP A 49 -9.38 -13.02 0.24
C ASP A 49 -8.40 -12.79 -0.93
N ILE A 50 -7.35 -11.97 -0.75
CA ILE A 50 -6.35 -11.69 -1.78
C ILE A 50 -5.27 -12.78 -1.79
N HIS A 51 -5.20 -13.47 -2.91
CA HIS A 51 -4.21 -14.51 -3.19
C HIS A 51 -3.23 -14.04 -4.28
N PRO A 52 -2.07 -14.69 -4.46
CA PRO A 52 -1.12 -14.31 -5.50
C PRO A 52 -1.67 -14.30 -6.94
N ALA A 53 -2.71 -15.10 -7.20
CA ALA A 53 -3.39 -15.16 -8.50
C ALA A 53 -4.55 -14.15 -8.63
N SER A 54 -4.85 -13.39 -7.58
CA SER A 54 -5.95 -12.42 -7.58
C SER A 54 -5.71 -11.30 -8.57
N LYS A 55 -6.79 -10.90 -9.25
CA LYS A 55 -6.80 -9.81 -10.24
C LYS A 55 -7.48 -8.54 -9.70
N SER A 56 -7.75 -8.48 -8.40
CA SER A 56 -8.32 -7.30 -7.75
C SER A 56 -7.37 -6.13 -7.89
N ASN A 57 -7.91 -4.97 -8.23
CA ASN A 57 -7.15 -3.75 -8.49
C ASN A 57 -7.36 -2.71 -7.39
N MET A 58 -6.64 -1.59 -7.45
CA MET A 58 -6.72 -0.56 -6.41
C MET A 58 -8.11 0.13 -6.33
N ASN A 59 -8.92 0.15 -7.40
CA ASN A 59 -10.29 0.65 -7.31
C ASN A 59 -11.21 -0.25 -6.46
N ASP A 60 -10.91 -1.54 -6.40
CA ASP A 60 -11.63 -2.47 -5.52
C ASP A 60 -11.28 -2.16 -4.06
N LEU A 61 -10.00 -1.88 -3.78
CA LEU A 61 -9.53 -1.46 -2.47
C LEU A 61 -10.21 -0.17 -1.98
N PHE A 62 -10.48 0.79 -2.87
CA PHE A 62 -11.14 2.05 -2.48
C PHE A 62 -12.60 1.87 -2.03
N LYS A 63 -13.21 0.71 -2.30
CA LYS A 63 -14.61 0.43 -2.01
C LYS A 63 -14.82 -0.50 -0.82
N VAL A 64 -13.74 -0.93 -0.16
CA VAL A 64 -13.79 -1.95 0.92
C VAL A 64 -14.65 -1.53 2.11
N CYS A 65 -14.75 -0.23 2.38
CA CYS A 65 -15.55 0.27 3.49
C CYS A 65 -16.46 1.40 3.04
N PRO A 66 -17.68 1.11 2.55
CA PRO A 66 -18.68 2.13 2.31
C PRO A 66 -19.05 2.84 3.61
N LYS A 67 -19.56 4.08 3.50
CA LYS A 67 -19.96 4.91 4.64
C LYS A 67 -20.95 4.21 5.59
N SER A 68 -21.81 3.34 5.07
CA SER A 68 -22.76 2.56 5.87
C SER A 68 -22.09 1.58 6.84
N GLN A 69 -20.92 1.05 6.48
CA GLN A 69 -20.16 0.10 7.28
C GLN A 69 -19.17 0.79 8.22
N CYS A 70 -18.41 1.75 7.66
CA CYS A 70 -17.41 2.51 8.41
C CYS A 70 -18.02 3.51 9.38
N VAL A 71 -19.22 4.01 9.08
CA VAL A 71 -19.87 5.13 9.83
C VAL A 71 -18.97 6.39 9.85
N SER A 72 -18.01 6.43 8.94
CA SER A 72 -17.13 7.53 8.55
C SER A 72 -17.01 7.49 7.02
N THR A 73 -16.36 8.48 6.43
CA THR A 73 -16.15 8.55 4.98
C THR A 73 -14.68 8.27 4.67
N PRO A 74 -14.29 7.04 4.31
CA PRO A 74 -12.92 6.76 3.89
C PRO A 74 -12.49 7.62 2.70
N GLY A 75 -11.26 8.10 2.76
CA GLY A 75 -10.64 8.92 1.73
C GLY A 75 -9.57 8.15 0.98
N HIS A 76 -9.33 8.55 -0.26
CA HIS A 76 -8.13 8.17 -1.00
C HIS A 76 -7.61 9.33 -1.85
N ARG A 77 -6.30 9.36 -2.09
CA ARG A 77 -5.62 10.35 -2.93
C ARG A 77 -4.71 9.62 -3.92
N THR A 78 -4.89 9.93 -5.20
CA THR A 78 -4.24 9.24 -6.33
C THR A 78 -3.58 10.18 -7.33
N ASP A 79 -3.69 11.51 -7.17
CA ASP A 79 -3.10 12.50 -8.08
C ASP A 79 -1.56 12.43 -8.16
N LEU A 80 -0.91 11.94 -7.11
CA LEU A 80 0.54 11.70 -7.08
C LEU A 80 0.95 10.36 -7.70
N PHE A 81 0.01 9.53 -8.11
CA PHE A 81 0.24 8.20 -8.67
C PHE A 81 -0.14 8.18 -10.16
N LEU A 82 0.87 8.15 -11.04
CA LEU A 82 0.68 8.35 -12.49
C LEU A 82 -0.04 7.21 -13.20
N ARG A 83 -0.08 6.01 -12.61
CA ARG A 83 -0.75 4.84 -13.20
C ARG A 83 -2.24 4.87 -12.85
N ASP A 84 -3.09 4.41 -13.77
CA ASP A 84 -4.51 4.23 -13.49
C ASP A 84 -4.70 3.19 -12.36
N PRO A 85 -5.31 3.55 -11.22
CA PRO A 85 -5.58 2.60 -10.13
C PRO A 85 -6.38 1.37 -10.57
N GLY A 86 -7.21 1.47 -11.61
CA GLY A 86 -7.94 0.32 -12.16
C GLY A 86 -7.06 -0.72 -12.85
N SER A 87 -5.86 -0.33 -13.30
CA SER A 87 -4.88 -1.20 -13.94
C SER A 87 -3.84 -1.77 -12.97
N VAL A 88 -3.74 -1.23 -11.76
CA VAL A 88 -2.73 -1.63 -10.77
C VAL A 88 -3.33 -2.65 -9.81
N LEU A 89 -2.69 -3.81 -9.74
CA LEU A 89 -3.12 -4.90 -8.88
C LEU A 89 -2.78 -4.61 -7.42
N ILE A 90 -3.63 -5.06 -6.51
CA ILE A 90 -3.35 -5.00 -5.07
C ILE A 90 -2.13 -5.85 -4.72
N THR A 91 -1.89 -6.93 -5.48
CA THR A 91 -0.72 -7.80 -5.32
C THR A 91 0.60 -7.09 -5.63
N ASP A 92 0.61 -5.99 -6.41
CA ASP A 92 1.81 -5.17 -6.59
C ASP A 92 2.28 -4.51 -5.28
N PHE A 93 1.35 -4.27 -4.34
CA PHE A 93 1.61 -3.64 -3.04
C PHE A 93 1.70 -4.65 -1.90
N PHE A 94 0.77 -5.62 -1.86
CA PHE A 94 0.59 -6.54 -0.73
C PHE A 94 0.96 -8.00 -1.08
N GLY A 95 1.22 -8.29 -2.35
CA GLY A 95 1.43 -9.64 -2.88
C GLY A 95 2.90 -10.00 -3.12
N SER A 96 3.81 -9.60 -2.23
CA SER A 96 5.22 -10.03 -2.32
C SER A 96 5.34 -11.55 -2.09
N VAL A 97 5.14 -12.33 -3.14
CA VAL A 97 5.52 -13.74 -3.15
C VAL A 97 7.00 -13.82 -3.51
N ARG A 98 7.85 -14.00 -2.49
CA ARG A 98 9.26 -14.32 -2.74
C ARG A 98 9.31 -15.71 -3.38
N LYS A 99 9.92 -15.82 -4.56
CA LYS A 99 10.30 -17.13 -5.10
C LYS A 99 11.49 -17.61 -4.27
N ILE A 100 11.24 -18.53 -3.34
CA ILE A 100 12.27 -19.13 -2.49
C ILE A 100 12.67 -20.45 -3.13
N GLU A 101 13.95 -20.60 -3.47
CA GLU A 101 14.53 -21.88 -3.84
C GLU A 101 15.29 -22.40 -2.63
N ILE A 102 14.83 -23.53 -2.07
CA ILE A 102 15.49 -24.16 -0.92
C ILE A 102 16.70 -24.89 -1.47
N THR A 103 17.90 -24.47 -1.07
CA THR A 103 19.13 -25.20 -1.33
C THR A 103 19.64 -25.86 -0.05
N MET A 104 20.20 -27.07 -0.20
CA MET A 104 20.91 -27.76 0.88
C MET A 104 22.42 -27.47 0.86
N GLU A 105 22.88 -26.69 -0.12
CA GLU A 105 24.28 -26.33 -0.30
C GLU A 105 24.60 -25.00 0.38
N THR A 106 25.80 -24.88 0.94
CA THR A 106 26.28 -23.62 1.51
C THR A 106 26.62 -22.65 0.39
N ILE A 107 25.81 -21.59 0.25
CA ILE A 107 26.08 -20.50 -0.69
C ILE A 107 27.23 -19.64 -0.12
N ASN A 108 28.32 -19.52 -0.86
CA ASN A 108 29.43 -18.63 -0.49
C ASN A 108 29.13 -17.21 -1.02
N LEU A 109 28.80 -16.29 -0.11
CA LEU A 109 28.39 -14.92 -0.46
C LEU A 109 29.56 -13.97 -0.77
N THR A 110 30.78 -14.50 -0.85
CA THR A 110 32.01 -13.71 -1.03
C THR A 110 32.28 -13.37 -2.50
N ASP A 111 31.59 -14.04 -3.43
CA ASP A 111 31.70 -13.73 -4.85
C ASP A 111 30.98 -12.42 -5.18
N PRO A 112 31.59 -11.51 -5.96
CA PRO A 112 30.92 -10.29 -6.38
C PRO A 112 29.66 -10.64 -7.15
N ILE A 113 28.53 -10.07 -6.72
CA ILE A 113 27.22 -10.24 -7.36
C ILE A 113 27.39 -9.90 -8.85
N GLN A 114 27.30 -10.89 -9.74
CA GLN A 114 27.14 -10.63 -11.16
C GLN A 114 25.78 -9.98 -11.36
N GLN A 115 25.80 -8.68 -11.61
CA GLN A 115 24.61 -7.92 -11.94
C GLN A 115 24.02 -8.51 -13.23
N VAL A 116 22.94 -9.27 -13.09
CA VAL A 116 22.17 -9.73 -14.24
C VAL A 116 21.61 -8.49 -14.91
N GLU A 117 22.03 -8.24 -16.14
CA GLU A 117 21.65 -7.10 -16.96
C GLU A 117 20.15 -7.23 -17.33
N LEU A 118 19.29 -6.79 -16.42
CA LEU A 118 17.90 -6.48 -16.74
C LEU A 118 17.96 -5.36 -17.77
N ARG A 119 17.52 -5.63 -19.01
CA ARG A 119 17.38 -4.60 -20.04
C ARG A 119 16.55 -3.45 -19.47
N GLU A 120 17.22 -2.38 -19.09
CA GLU A 120 16.60 -1.15 -18.64
C GLU A 120 15.76 -0.59 -19.79
N VAL A 121 14.43 -0.67 -19.65
CA VAL A 121 13.57 0.29 -20.32
C VAL A 121 13.82 1.61 -19.59
N MET A 122 14.69 2.41 -20.19
CA MET A 122 15.22 3.68 -19.70
C MET A 122 14.11 4.65 -19.24
N PHE A 123 13.82 4.67 -17.93
CA PHE A 123 13.20 5.83 -17.29
C PHE A 123 14.33 6.72 -16.77
N LYS A 124 14.68 7.76 -17.54
CA LYS A 124 15.54 8.84 -17.06
C LYS A 124 14.84 9.55 -15.90
N VAL A 125 15.35 9.36 -14.69
CA VAL A 125 15.05 10.22 -13.55
C VAL A 125 16.24 11.17 -13.40
N ASP A 126 16.03 12.41 -13.81
CA ASP A 126 17.04 13.46 -13.78
C ASP A 126 17.17 13.99 -12.34
N TRP A 127 18.22 13.57 -11.63
CA TRP A 127 18.57 14.15 -10.34
C TRP A 127 19.27 15.49 -10.58
N GLY A 128 18.46 16.55 -10.69
CA GLY A 128 18.95 17.93 -10.66
C GLY A 128 19.75 18.21 -9.38
N GLN A 129 20.90 18.87 -9.55
CA GLN A 129 21.91 19.15 -8.52
C GLN A 129 21.33 19.82 -7.25
N PRO A 130 21.97 19.64 -6.08
CA PRO A 130 21.54 20.30 -4.85
C PRO A 130 21.79 21.81 -4.96
N ALA A 131 20.72 22.60 -5.00
CA ALA A 131 20.80 24.05 -4.84
C ALA A 131 21.29 24.35 -3.41
N CYS A 132 22.55 24.78 -3.32
CA CYS A 132 23.17 25.30 -2.11
C CYS A 132 22.44 26.59 -1.71
N ILE A 133 21.71 26.57 -0.60
CA ILE A 133 21.12 27.77 0.00
C ILE A 133 22.29 28.64 0.48
N LYS A 134 22.55 29.74 -0.23
CA LYS A 134 23.38 30.82 0.32
C LYS A 134 22.53 31.62 1.32
N THR A 135 23.14 31.82 2.48
CA THR A 135 22.78 32.68 3.62
C THR A 135 21.89 33.87 3.31
#